data_AF-A0A7G1KM81-F1
#
_entry.id   AF-A0A7G1KM81-F1
#
_cell.length_a   1.000
_cell.length_b   1.000
_cell.length_c   1.000
_cell.angle_alpha   90.00
_cell.angle_beta   90.00
_cell.angle_gamma   90.00
#
_symmetry.space_group_name_H-M   'P 1'
#
loop_
_entity.id
_entity.type
_entity.pdbx_description
1 polymer ?
#
loop_
_entity_poly.entity_id
_entity_poly.type
_entity_poly.pdbx_seq_one_letter_code
_entity_poly.pdbx_strand_id
1 'polypeptide(L)' 'MAFQDIIAQLRQDITTASDAGDQETADRLRKELDKALRSGGESGEEK' A
#
# COMPACT_ATOMS: atom_id res chain seq x y z
N MET A 1 15.32 -3.01 -0.27
CA MET A 1 14.98 -2.14 0.87
C MET A 1 13.88 -1.14 0.52
N ALA A 2 13.93 -0.42 -0.61
CA ALA A 2 12.91 0.59 -0.98
C ALA A 2 11.45 0.07 -1.06
N PHE A 3 11.22 -1.18 -1.48
CA PHE A 3 9.86 -1.73 -1.58
C PHE A 3 9.14 -1.85 -0.22
N GLN A 4 9.85 -2.31 0.82
CA GLN A 4 9.27 -2.40 2.17
C GLN A 4 8.99 -1.02 2.77
N ASP A 5 9.82 -0.02 2.41
CA ASP A 5 9.64 1.37 2.82
C ASP A 5 8.38 1.98 2.20
N ILE A 6 8.15 1.74 0.91
CA ILE A 6 6.92 2.16 0.19
C ILE A 6 5.68 1.53 0.82
N ILE A 7 5.72 0.25 1.18
CA ILE A 7 4.62 -0.45 1.85
C ILE A 7 4.36 0.12 3.25
N ALA A 8 5.42 0.46 3.99
CA ALA A 8 5.30 1.08 5.31
C ALA A 8 4.68 2.48 5.22
N GLN A 9 5.12 3.28 4.26
CA GLN A 9 4.58 4.62 4.01
C GLN A 9 3.09 4.56 3.64
N LEU A 10 2.69 3.69 2.70
CA LEU A 10 1.29 3.53 2.30
C LEU A 10 0.41 3.12 3.49
N ARG A 11 0.90 2.22 4.36
CA ARG A 11 0.17 1.83 5.57
C ARG A 11 -0.02 3.00 6.54
N GLN A 12 1.01 3.81 6.74
CA GLN A 12 0.93 4.99 7.60
C GLN A 12 -0.06 6.02 7.05
N ASP A 13 -0.05 6.23 5.73
CA ASP A 13 -0.95 7.17 5.05
C ASP A 13 -2.42 6.70 5.15
N ILE A 14 -2.68 5.39 5.00
CA ILE A 14 -4.01 4.80 5.21
C ILE A 14 -4.51 5.04 6.64
N THR A 15 -3.65 4.85 7.65
CA THR A 15 -3.99 5.10 9.05
C THR A 15 -4.29 6.58 9.28
N THR A 16 -3.49 7.47 8.71
CA THR A 16 -3.67 8.93 8.83
C THR A 16 -4.97 9.38 8.17
N ALA A 17 -5.26 8.91 6.95
CA ALA A 17 -6.51 9.20 6.25
C ALA A 17 -7.74 8.64 7.00
N SER A 18 -7.63 7.44 7.57
CA SER A 18 -8.70 6.84 8.37
C SER A 18 -8.95 7.61 9.67
N ASP A 19 -7.90 8.06 10.34
CA ASP A 19 -7.97 8.87 11.57
C ASP A 19 -8.59 10.25 11.30
N ALA A 20 -8.27 10.84 10.15
CA ALA A 20 -8.89 12.07 9.66
C ALA A 20 -10.36 11.89 9.20
N GLY A 21 -10.87 10.65 9.15
CA GLY A 21 -12.21 10.34 8.64
C GLY A 21 -12.34 10.36 7.10
N ASP A 22 -11.21 10.48 6.39
CA ASP A 22 -11.17 10.55 4.93
C ASP A 22 -11.17 9.14 4.32
N GLN A 23 -12.36 8.54 4.28
CA GLN A 23 -12.54 7.17 3.81
C GLN A 23 -12.25 7.01 2.30
N GLU A 24 -12.45 8.05 1.49
CA GLU A 24 -12.14 8.01 0.07
C GLU A 24 -10.62 7.85 -0.14
N THR A 25 -9.82 8.67 0.54
CA THR A 25 -8.36 8.58 0.46
C THR A 25 -7.87 7.24 1.02
N ALA A 26 -8.41 6.78 2.14
CA ALA A 26 -8.05 5.49 2.72
C ALA A 26 -8.35 4.31 1.77
N ASP A 27 -9.47 4.32 1.04
CA ASP A 27 -9.81 3.29 0.05
C ASP A 27 -8.86 3.30 -1.16
N ARG A 28 -8.52 4.49 -1.68
CA ARG A 28 -7.54 4.63 -2.77
C ARG A 28 -6.17 4.09 -2.36
N LEU A 29 -5.66 4.51 -1.21
CA LEU A 29 -4.36 4.08 -0.71
C LEU A 29 -4.32 2.57 -0.44
N ARG A 30 -5.43 1.95 0.00
CA ARG A 30 -5.54 0.49 0.14
C ARG A 30 -5.40 -0.23 -1.20
N LYS A 31 -6.01 0.30 -2.27
CA LYS A 31 -5.86 -0.26 -3.63
C LYS A 31 -4.43 -0.14 -4.14
N GLU A 32 -3.77 0.98 -3.86
CA GLU A 32 -2.35 1.17 -4.21
C GLU A 32 -1.45 0.22 -3.44
N LEU A 33 -1.72 -0.02 -2.15
CA LEU A 33 -1.02 -1.01 -1.34
C LEU A 33 -1.18 -2.43 -1.91
N ASP A 34 -2.39 -2.84 -2.28
CA ASP A 34 -2.64 -4.15 -2.91
C ASP A 34 -1.87 -4.31 -4.22
N LYS A 35 -1.92 -3.27 -5.06
CA LYS A 35 -1.18 -3.25 -6.34
C LYS A 35 0.33 -3.34 -6.13
N ALA A 36 0.87 -2.60 -5.16
CA ALA A 36 2.28 -2.65 -4.82
C ALA A 36 2.67 -4.05 -4.32
N LEU A 37 1.87 -4.65 -3.42
CA LEU A 37 2.10 -6.01 -2.91
C LEU A 37 2.10 -7.06 -4.02
N ARG A 38 1.16 -6.99 -4.97
CA ARG A 38 1.14 -7.87 -6.14
C ARG A 38 2.36 -7.65 -7.03
N SER A 39 2.66 -6.40 -7.38
CA SER A 39 3.79 -6.06 -8.25
C SER A 39 5.15 -6.43 -7.65
N GLY A 40 5.31 -6.35 -6.33
CA GLY A 40 6.53 -6.78 -5.63
C GLY A 40 6.59 -8.28 -5.36
N GLY A 41 5.45 -8.96 -5.31
CA GLY A 41 5.35 -10.43 -5.20
C GLY A 41 5.55 -11.16 -6.53
N GLU A 42 5.08 -10.58 -7.64
CA GLU A 42 5.19 -11.16 -9.00
C GLU A 42 6.63 -11.20 -9.54
N SER A 43 7.59 -10.51 -8.91
CA SER A 43 9.02 -10.66 -9.24
C SER A 43 9.66 -11.93 -8.64
N GLY A 44 8.88 -12.80 -7.99
CA GLY A 44 9.36 -14.02 -7.34
C GLY A 44 8.76 -15.35 -7.83
N GLU A 45 7.88 -15.34 -8.84
CA GLU A 45 7.24 -16.56 -9.35
C GLU A 45 7.60 -16.80 -10.83
N GLU A 46 8.85 -17.20 -11.05
CA GLU A 46 9.26 -17.93 -12.25
C GLU A 46 8.95 -19.43 -12.04
N LYS A 47 8.00 -19.95 -12.80
CA LYS A 47 7.74 -21.40 -12.92
C LYS A 47 7.66 -21.80 -14.38
#